data_AF-A0AAW4KHY1-F1
#
_entry.id   AF-A0AAW4KHY1-F1
#
_cell.length_a   1.000
_cell.length_b   1.000
_cell.length_c   1.000
_cell.angle_alpha   90.00
_cell.angle_beta   90.00
_cell.angle_gamma   90.00
#
_symmetry.space_group_name_H-M   'P 1'
#
loop_
_entity.id
_entity.type
_entity.pdbx_description
1 polymer ?
#
loop_
_entity_poly.entity_id
_entity_poly.type
_entity_poly.pdbx_seq_one_letter_code
_entity_poly.pdbx_strand_id
1 'polypeptide(L)' 'RLSFQMEKEAAIIEEAVNNVLNQGYRTRDILSPNCKIVSTTAMVEAVEKEIHQLVKVTQVI' A
#
# COMPACT_ATOMS: atom_id res chain seq x y z
N ARG A 1 0.27 6.50 -13.79
CA ARG A 1 -0.76 6.22 -14.80
C ARG A 1 -0.93 7.34 -15.84
N LEU A 2 -1.74 8.38 -15.62
CA LEU A 2 -2.18 9.27 -16.72
C LEU A 2 -1.10 10.23 -17.26
N SER A 3 -0.41 10.98 -16.40
CA SER A 3 0.51 12.05 -16.86
C SER A 3 1.81 11.52 -17.48
N PHE A 4 2.26 10.34 -17.06
CA PHE A 4 3.55 9.76 -17.46
C PHE A 4 3.42 8.38 -18.11
N GLN A 5 2.20 7.86 -18.28
CA GLN A 5 1.93 6.52 -18.85
C GLN A 5 2.64 5.36 -18.11
N MET A 6 3.05 5.61 -16.87
CA MET A 6 3.64 4.65 -15.94
C MET A 6 2.52 3.81 -15.32
N GLU A 7 2.06 2.80 -16.07
CA GLU A 7 1.00 1.87 -15.66
C GLU A 7 1.50 0.90 -14.58
N LYS A 8 2.70 0.32 -14.76
CA LYS A 8 3.25 -0.67 -13.84
C LYS A 8 3.51 -0.10 -12.45
N GLU A 9 4.13 1.07 -12.40
CA GLU A 9 4.48 1.75 -11.15
C GLU A 9 3.23 2.22 -10.41
N ALA A 10 2.20 2.67 -11.14
CA ALA A 10 0.91 3.01 -10.54
C ALA A 10 0.21 1.77 -9.97
N ALA A 11 0.19 0.66 -10.72
CA ALA A 11 -0.41 -0.59 -10.26
C ALA A 11 0.26 -1.12 -8.98
N ILE A 12 1.59 -1.04 -8.87
CA ILE A 12 2.32 -1.46 -7.66
C ILE A 12 1.88 -0.63 -6.44
N ILE A 13 1.70 0.69 -6.59
CA ILE A 13 1.26 1.55 -5.50
C ILE A 13 -0.19 1.21 -5.09
N GLU A 14 -1.09 1.04 -6.06
CA GLU A 14 -2.48 0.65 -5.81
C GLU A 14 -2.57 -0.71 -5.11
N GLU A 15 -1.77 -1.69 -5.56
CA GLU A 15 -1.68 -3.01 -4.94
C GLU A 15 -1.12 -2.93 -3.51
N ALA A 16 -0.07 -2.16 -3.28
CA ALA A 16 0.51 -1.99 -1.95
C ALA A 16 -0.49 -1.41 -0.95
N VAL A 17 -1.25 -0.39 -1.36
CA VAL A 17 -2.31 0.20 -0.53
C VAL A 17 -3.39 -0.84 -0.24
N ASN A 18 -3.84 -1.58 -1.25
CA ASN A 18 -4.85 -2.63 -1.07
C ASN A 18 -4.36 -3.72 -0.11
N ASN A 19 -3.11 -4.18 -0.22
CA ASN A 19 -2.54 -5.18 0.66
C ASN A 19 -2.48 -4.72 2.11
N VAL A 20 -2.03 -3.49 2.37
CA VAL A 20 -2.02 -2.90 3.72
C VAL A 20 -3.44 -2.77 4.27
N LEU A 21 -4.41 -2.37 3.44
CA LEU A 21 -5.80 -2.32 3.86
C LEU A 21 -6.36 -3.72 4.13
N ASN A 22 -5.98 -4.74 3.36
CA ASN A 22 -6.41 -6.13 3.56
C ASN A 22 -5.79 -6.75 4.82
N GLN A 23 -4.61 -6.28 5.24
CA GLN A 23 -4.00 -6.60 6.54
C GLN A 23 -4.72 -5.93 7.72
N GLY A 24 -5.75 -5.11 7.47
CA GLY A 24 -6.61 -4.52 8.49
C GLY A 24 -6.10 -3.19 9.07
N TYR A 25 -5.07 -2.57 8.49
CA TYR A 25 -4.61 -1.24 8.91
C TYR A 25 -5.57 -0.15 8.44
N ARG A 26 -5.98 0.77 9.31
CA ARG A 26 -6.85 1.90 8.96
C ARG A 26 -6.39 3.18 9.67
N THR A 27 -6.51 4.32 9.00
CA THR A 27 -6.47 5.63 9.66
C THR A 27 -7.83 5.94 10.28
N ARG A 28 -7.89 6.98 11.12
CA ARG A 28 -9.08 7.30 11.94
C ARG A 28 -10.34 7.62 11.10
N ASP A 29 -10.16 8.14 9.89
CA ASP A 29 -11.21 8.54 8.96
C ASP A 29 -11.91 7.36 8.26
N ILE A 30 -11.23 6.21 8.11
CA ILE A 30 -11.74 5.02 7.40
C ILE A 30 -11.82 3.78 8.29
N LEU A 31 -11.90 3.97 9.61
CA LEU A 31 -11.93 2.88 10.57
C LEU A 31 -13.16 1.97 10.36
N SER A 32 -12.91 0.66 10.35
CA SER A 32 -13.94 -0.38 10.29
C SER A 32 -13.81 -1.31 11.51
N PRO A 33 -14.88 -2.05 11.89
CA PRO A 33 -14.81 -3.04 12.96
C PRO A 33 -13.69 -4.06 12.72
N ASN A 34 -13.00 -4.49 13.79
CA ASN A 34 -11.89 -5.45 13.75
C ASN A 34 -10.64 -5.00 12.96
N CYS A 35 -10.50 -3.71 12.65
CA CYS A 35 -9.29 -3.15 12.04
C CYS A 35 -8.38 -2.47 13.08
N LYS A 36 -7.09 -2.40 12.77
CA LYS A 36 -6.06 -1.72 13.57
C LYS A 36 -5.96 -0.25 13.17
N ILE A 37 -6.24 0.65 14.12
CA ILE A 37 -6.04 2.09 13.92
C ILE A 37 -4.54 2.41 13.92
N VAL A 38 -4.09 3.19 12.93
CA VAL A 38 -2.71 3.69 12.82
C VAL A 38 -2.67 5.20 12.57
N SER A 39 -1.51 5.80 12.88
CA SER A 39 -1.22 7.19 12.50
C SER A 39 -0.90 7.30 11.01
N THR A 40 -0.86 8.52 10.50
CA THR A 40 -0.44 8.79 9.11
C THR A 40 0.97 8.26 8.84
N THR A 41 1.91 8.50 9.73
CA THR A 41 3.30 8.01 9.60
C THR A 41 3.35 6.49 9.55
N ALA A 42 2.65 5.81 10.46
CA ALA A 42 2.63 4.35 10.49
C ALA A 42 1.93 3.74 9.26
N MET A 43 0.92 4.42 8.70
CA MET A 43 0.31 4.01 7.43
C MET A 43 1.31 4.13 6.28
N VAL A 44 2.06 5.24 6.20
CA VAL A 44 3.09 5.44 5.17
C VAL A 44 4.18 4.37 5.28
N GLU A 45 4.70 4.11 6.48
CA GLU A 45 5.71 3.06 6.71
C GLU A 45 5.22 1.67 6.27
N ALA A 46 3.95 1.34 6.53
CA ALA A 46 3.35 0.07 6.10
C ALA A 46 3.26 -0.03 4.57
N VAL A 47 2.79 1.03 3.90
CA VAL A 47 2.68 1.07 2.43
C VAL A 47 4.06 1.05 1.78
N GLU A 48 5.02 1.83 2.28
CA GLU A 48 6.40 1.83 1.79
C GLU A 48 7.03 0.44 1.88
N LYS A 49 6.85 -0.24 3.02
CA LYS A 49 7.35 -1.60 3.22
C LYS A 49 6.73 -2.56 2.20
N GLU A 50 5.43 -2.45 1.95
CA GLU A 50 4.72 -3.30 0.99
C GLU A 50 5.20 -3.04 -0.44
N ILE A 51 5.38 -1.77 -0.84
CA ILE A 51 5.96 -1.40 -2.15
C ILE A 51 7.34 -2.06 -2.32
N HIS A 52 8.21 -1.99 -1.30
CA HIS A 52 9.52 -2.64 -1.36
C HIS A 52 9.44 -4.17 -1.50
N GLN A 53 8.41 -4.83 -0.95
CA GLN A 53 8.21 -6.26 -1.16
C GLN A 53 7.77 -6.56 -2.59
N LEU A 54 6.77 -5.84 -3.11
CA LEU A 54 6.24 -6.04 -4.46
C LEU A 54 7.31 -5.79 -5.54
N VAL A 55 8.14 -4.76 -5.36
CA VAL A 55 9.26 -4.47 -6.28
C VAL A 55 10.30 -5.59 -6.25
N LYS A 56 10.64 -6.13 -5.07
CA LYS A 56 11.59 -7.26 -4.96
C LYS A 56 11.08 -8.51 -5.65
N VAL A 57 9.79 -8.84 -5.48
CA VAL A 57 9.17 -10.01 -6.14
C VAL A 57 9.23 -9.88 -7.66
N THR A 58 9.01 -8.67 -8.19
CA THR A 58 8.98 -8.40 -9.63
C THR A 58 10.37 -8.49 -10.29
N GLN A 59 11.46 -8.32 -9.53
CA GLN A 59 12.84 -8.37 -10.06
C GLN A 59 13.48 -9.76 -10.07
N VAL A 60 12.80 -10.81 -9.59
CA VAL A 60 13.34 -12.18 -9.45
C VAL A 60 12.86 -13.13 -10.56
N ILE A 61 12.64 -12.63 -11.77
CA ILE A 61 12.33 -13.45 -12.96
C ILE A 61 13.27 -13.09 -14.11
#